data_AF-A0A8T5SUL1-F1
#
_entry.id   AF-A0A8T5SUL1-F1
#
_cell.length_a   1.000
_cell.length_b   1.000
_cell.length_c   1.000
_cell.angle_alpha   90.00
_cell.angle_beta   90.00
_cell.angle_gamma   90.00
#
_symmetry.space_group_name_H-M   'P 1'
#
loop_
_entity.id
_entity.type
_entity.pdbx_description
1 polymer ?
#
loop_
_entity_poly.entity_id
_entity_poly.type
_entity_poly.pdbx_seq_one_letter_code
_entity_poly.pdbx_strand_id
1 'polypeptide(L)'
;LYDIASGEIQWLSKPTEGGTYSLARVPKYSNHVIMAEESDAHRKPFLLDLKLESLRNVTPPWGNLWPITNLGSGDWLGLFYSSTYPIDIVRFNMNELDPSKFILITNMLGRSSIQREDLTPAEELRWTSEDDTPIHGWFYRARNPNGKTIVTVHGGPTGHSEDALDAKIQYFCSLGYNVLDPNYRGSTGYGVNFRELIKKDGWGGLDKDDIRTGIEHMIENGIAFPNKVGIYGTSYGGYMSWLAITQFPPDIIAAAAPICGMTDLVVDYETTRPDLRPLSEEMLGGSPKEVPEKYQERSPINYVQNVRGKLLIVQGLRDPNVTKANVAAIEKRLELNKIQYEKLVFDDEGHGILREKNVKTLLIRLGAFFDTSL
;
A
#
# COMPACT_ATOMS: atom_id res chain seq x y z
N LEU A 1 16.62 -25.86 3.68
CA LEU A 1 18.08 -25.95 3.51
C LEU A 1 18.35 -26.56 2.15
N TYR A 2 19.27 -25.98 1.39
CA TYR A 2 19.79 -26.57 0.16
C TYR A 2 21.25 -26.93 0.41
N ASP A 3 21.58 -28.22 0.34
CA ASP A 3 22.95 -28.68 0.45
C ASP A 3 23.62 -28.58 -0.92
N ILE A 4 24.68 -27.77 -1.01
CA ILE A 4 25.37 -27.50 -2.28
C ILE A 4 26.17 -28.73 -2.76
N ALA A 5 26.66 -29.56 -1.84
CA ALA A 5 27.50 -30.70 -2.16
C ALA A 5 26.67 -31.90 -2.64
N SER A 6 25.55 -32.21 -1.99
CA SER A 6 24.66 -33.30 -2.37
C SER A 6 23.56 -32.88 -3.36
N GLY A 7 23.24 -31.58 -3.43
CA GLY A 7 22.11 -31.06 -4.20
C GLY A 7 20.75 -31.34 -3.54
N GLU A 8 20.72 -31.82 -2.30
CA GLU A 8 19.49 -32.17 -1.59
C GLU A 8 18.78 -30.94 -1.02
N ILE A 9 17.44 -30.99 -1.00
CA ILE A 9 16.58 -29.97 -0.39
C ILE A 9 15.89 -30.57 0.83
N GLN A 10 16.10 -29.94 1.98
CA GLN A 10 15.36 -30.21 3.22
C GLN A 10 14.40 -29.05 3.52
N TRP A 11 13.11 -29.34 3.63
CA TRP A 11 12.10 -28.37 4.06
C TRP A 11 12.13 -28.22 5.58
N LEU A 12 12.34 -26.99 6.07
CA LEU A 12 12.48 -26.72 7.51
C LEU A 12 11.16 -26.44 8.22
N SER A 13 10.20 -25.85 7.51
CA SER A 13 8.90 -25.46 8.05
C SER A 13 7.91 -25.24 6.91
N LYS A 14 6.62 -25.25 7.25
CA LYS A 14 5.51 -24.84 6.37
C LYS A 14 4.78 -23.66 7.03
N PRO A 15 4.29 -22.68 6.26
CA PRO A 15 3.47 -21.60 6.81
C PRO A 15 2.16 -22.17 7.36
N THR A 16 1.46 -21.39 8.18
CA THR A 16 0.09 -21.71 8.59
C THR A 16 -0.84 -21.72 7.38
N GLU A 17 -2.01 -22.34 7.53
CA GLU A 17 -3.01 -22.41 6.46
C GLU A 17 -3.44 -21.00 6.04
N GLY A 18 -3.30 -20.69 4.75
CA GLY A 18 -3.58 -19.36 4.20
C GLY A 18 -2.44 -18.33 4.36
N GLY A 19 -1.44 -18.61 5.19
CA GLY A 19 -0.28 -17.74 5.36
C GLY A 19 0.81 -17.95 4.30
N THR A 20 1.77 -17.04 4.25
CA THR A 20 2.96 -17.17 3.40
C THR A 20 4.16 -16.62 4.14
N TYR A 21 5.27 -17.36 4.09
CA TYR A 21 6.55 -16.82 4.54
C TYR A 21 7.01 -15.75 3.57
N SER A 22 7.02 -14.50 4.02
CA SER A 22 7.46 -13.38 3.19
C SER A 22 8.96 -13.16 3.25
N LEU A 23 9.62 -13.65 4.30
CA LEU A 23 11.06 -13.48 4.49
C LEU A 23 11.65 -14.55 5.42
N ALA A 24 12.91 -14.93 5.17
CA ALA A 24 13.75 -15.68 6.09
C ALA A 24 15.17 -15.09 6.15
N ARG A 25 15.73 -14.93 7.35
CA ARG A 25 17.07 -14.39 7.58
C ARG A 25 17.77 -15.14 8.70
N VAL A 26 19.06 -15.41 8.52
CA VAL A 26 19.94 -15.94 9.56
C VAL A 26 20.84 -14.82 10.07
N PRO A 27 20.73 -14.38 11.34
CA PRO A 27 21.66 -13.43 11.91
C PRO A 27 23.08 -14.00 11.93
N LYS A 28 24.09 -13.12 11.77
CA LYS A 28 25.49 -13.57 11.83
C LYS A 28 25.78 -14.23 13.17
N TYR A 29 26.47 -15.37 13.14
CA TYR A 29 26.85 -16.14 14.32
C TYR A 29 25.67 -16.62 15.20
N SER A 30 24.46 -16.68 14.63
CA SER A 30 23.26 -17.20 15.31
C SER A 30 22.93 -18.61 14.83
N ASN A 31 22.41 -19.44 15.74
CA ASN A 31 21.79 -20.73 15.39
C ASN A 31 20.30 -20.60 15.07
N HIS A 32 19.79 -19.39 14.91
CA HIS A 32 18.38 -19.15 14.66
C HIS A 32 18.13 -18.63 13.24
N VAL A 33 17.06 -19.09 12.61
CA VAL A 33 16.46 -18.47 11.44
C VAL A 33 15.28 -17.62 11.90
N ILE A 34 15.33 -16.32 11.60
CA ILE A 34 14.20 -15.43 11.76
C ILE A 34 13.36 -15.57 10.50
N MET A 35 12.11 -15.95 10.65
CA MET A 35 11.14 -16.05 9.58
C MET A 35 10.00 -15.08 9.86
N ALA A 36 9.36 -14.60 8.81
CA ALA A 36 8.15 -13.82 8.96
C ALA A 36 7.06 -14.41 8.09
N GLU A 37 5.93 -14.63 8.72
CA GLU A 37 4.69 -14.95 8.05
C GLU A 37 3.83 -13.69 8.00
N GLU A 38 3.27 -13.41 6.83
CA GLU A 38 2.27 -12.37 6.69
C GLU A 38 0.89 -13.03 6.62
N SER A 39 -0.02 -12.57 7.48
CA SER A 39 -1.41 -13.02 7.51
C SER A 39 -2.27 -11.84 7.95
N ASP A 40 -3.29 -11.55 7.16
CA ASP A 40 -4.22 -10.43 7.37
C ASP A 40 -3.50 -9.07 7.46
N ALA A 41 -2.50 -8.86 6.59
CA ALA A 41 -1.62 -7.69 6.61
C ALA A 41 -0.86 -7.44 7.93
N HIS A 42 -0.83 -8.42 8.83
CA HIS A 42 0.01 -8.39 10.02
C HIS A 42 1.27 -9.20 9.79
N ARG A 43 2.36 -8.72 10.40
CA ARG A 43 3.63 -9.43 10.41
C ARG A 43 3.75 -10.31 11.65
N LYS A 44 3.81 -11.62 11.43
CA LYS A 44 3.91 -12.65 12.47
C LYS A 44 5.33 -13.24 12.44
N PRO A 45 6.28 -12.71 13.23
CA PRO A 45 7.62 -13.25 13.26
C PRO A 45 7.66 -14.62 13.95
N PHE A 46 8.47 -15.51 13.39
CA PHE A 46 8.81 -16.81 13.94
C PHE A 46 10.32 -16.95 14.06
N LEU A 47 10.75 -17.75 15.03
CA LEU A 47 12.14 -18.10 15.24
C LEU A 47 12.31 -19.61 15.17
N LEU A 48 13.05 -20.07 14.17
CA LEU A 48 13.46 -21.47 14.07
C LEU A 48 14.84 -21.62 14.70
N ASP A 49 14.96 -22.43 15.74
CA ASP A 49 16.24 -22.86 16.30
C ASP A 49 16.77 -24.05 15.48
N LEU A 50 17.92 -23.87 14.81
CA LEU A 50 18.53 -24.89 13.95
C LEU A 50 19.17 -26.04 14.73
N LYS A 51 19.46 -25.88 16.03
CA LYS A 51 20.02 -26.94 16.88
C LYS A 51 18.93 -27.79 17.50
N LEU A 52 17.86 -27.15 17.96
CA LEU A 52 16.73 -27.83 18.59
C LEU A 52 15.67 -28.27 17.58
N GLU A 53 15.78 -27.83 16.32
CA GLU A 53 14.77 -28.01 15.27
C GLU A 53 13.37 -27.56 15.70
N SER A 54 13.31 -26.54 16.55
CA SER A 54 12.07 -26.04 17.16
C SER A 54 11.68 -24.69 16.60
N LEU A 55 10.40 -24.53 16.28
CA LEU A 55 9.81 -23.28 15.83
C LEU A 55 9.09 -22.57 16.99
N ARG A 56 9.38 -21.29 17.19
CA ARG A 56 8.74 -20.44 18.19
C ARG A 56 8.03 -19.27 17.51
N ASN A 57 6.75 -19.04 17.83
CA ASN A 57 6.05 -17.81 17.48
C ASN A 57 6.53 -16.68 18.40
N VAL A 58 6.95 -15.55 17.82
CA VAL A 58 7.47 -14.39 18.56
C VAL A 58 6.66 -13.12 18.26
N THR A 59 5.41 -13.30 17.85
CA THR A 59 4.46 -12.22 17.56
C THR A 59 4.04 -11.54 18.87
N PRO A 60 4.13 -10.21 18.97
CA PRO A 60 3.64 -9.47 20.13
C PRO A 60 2.10 -9.45 20.17
N PRO A 61 1.47 -9.18 21.33
CA PRO A 61 0.02 -9.04 21.43
C PRO A 61 -0.57 -7.85 20.64
N TRP A 62 0.26 -6.87 20.23
CA TRP A 62 -0.14 -5.76 19.39
C TRP A 62 1.06 -5.15 18.66
N GLY A 63 0.79 -4.50 17.52
CA GLY A 63 1.81 -3.95 16.64
C GLY A 63 2.65 -5.03 15.95
N ASN A 64 3.72 -4.60 15.31
CA ASN A 64 4.60 -5.43 14.51
C ASN A 64 5.98 -5.49 15.14
N LEU A 65 6.53 -6.69 15.24
CA LEU A 65 7.89 -6.93 15.71
C LEU A 65 8.72 -7.59 14.62
N TRP A 66 9.93 -7.10 14.45
CA TRP A 66 10.94 -7.70 13.59
C TRP A 66 12.21 -8.00 14.38
N PRO A 67 12.43 -9.26 14.78
CA PRO A 67 13.70 -9.64 15.37
C PRO A 67 14.86 -9.37 14.41
N ILE A 68 16.01 -8.92 14.92
CA ILE A 68 17.23 -8.67 14.16
C ILE A 68 18.33 -9.64 14.57
N THR A 69 18.64 -9.70 15.87
CA THR A 69 19.73 -10.55 16.37
C THR A 69 19.59 -10.82 17.87
N ASN A 70 20.09 -11.98 18.30
CA ASN A 70 20.20 -12.36 19.70
C ASN A 70 21.35 -11.57 20.37
N LEU A 71 21.14 -11.13 21.61
CA LEU A 71 22.11 -10.40 22.43
C LEU A 71 22.65 -11.23 23.61
N GLY A 72 22.13 -12.45 23.83
CA GLY A 72 22.43 -13.33 24.95
C GLY A 72 21.33 -13.32 26.01
N SER A 73 21.29 -14.37 26.84
CA SER A 73 20.39 -14.48 28.01
C SER A 73 18.89 -14.28 27.71
N GLY A 74 18.46 -14.60 26.49
CA GLY A 74 17.09 -14.42 26.04
C GLY A 74 16.76 -13.03 25.50
N ASP A 75 17.69 -12.08 25.52
CA ASP A 75 17.48 -10.74 24.98
C ASP A 75 17.80 -10.67 23.49
N TRP A 76 17.04 -9.84 22.80
CA TRP A 76 17.11 -9.64 21.36
C TRP A 76 17.02 -8.16 21.00
N LEU A 77 17.66 -7.81 19.90
CA LEU A 77 17.43 -6.55 19.20
C LEU A 77 16.35 -6.77 18.13
N GLY A 78 15.44 -5.82 17.96
CA GLY A 78 14.43 -5.86 16.92
C GLY A 78 13.97 -4.46 16.48
N LEU A 79 13.08 -4.42 15.49
CA LEU A 79 12.29 -3.26 15.14
C LEU A 79 10.87 -3.46 15.64
N PHE A 80 10.29 -2.45 16.30
CA PHE A 80 8.90 -2.46 16.71
C PHE A 80 8.17 -1.25 16.12
N TYR A 81 6.94 -1.44 15.65
CA TYR A 81 6.11 -0.37 15.11
C TYR A 81 4.63 -0.72 15.15
N SER A 82 3.77 0.28 15.04
CA SER A 82 2.35 0.13 14.75
C SER A 82 1.82 1.40 14.05
N SER A 83 0.54 1.46 13.74
CA SER A 83 -0.13 2.65 13.22
C SER A 83 0.02 3.90 14.12
N THR A 84 0.27 3.70 15.42
CA THR A 84 0.48 4.77 16.42
C THR A 84 1.86 4.73 17.05
N TYR A 85 2.77 3.90 16.53
CA TYR A 85 4.15 3.80 17.01
C TYR A 85 5.11 3.80 15.81
N PRO A 86 5.96 4.82 15.63
CA PRO A 86 6.95 4.83 14.57
C PRO A 86 7.90 3.64 14.75
N ILE A 87 8.61 3.28 13.67
CA ILE A 87 9.64 2.25 13.72
C ILE A 87 10.71 2.65 14.72
N ASP A 88 10.79 1.89 15.80
CA ASP A 88 11.79 2.01 16.85
C ASP A 88 12.68 0.77 16.88
N ILE A 89 13.98 0.97 17.05
CA ILE A 89 14.89 -0.09 17.45
C ILE A 89 14.61 -0.38 18.92
N VAL A 90 14.32 -1.64 19.22
CA VAL A 90 13.99 -2.09 20.57
C VAL A 90 14.90 -3.22 21.03
N ARG A 91 15.18 -3.25 22.33
CA ARG A 91 15.64 -4.47 23.02
C ARG A 91 14.45 -5.10 23.71
N PHE A 92 14.21 -6.38 23.46
CA PHE A 92 13.13 -7.15 24.07
C PHE A 92 13.63 -8.51 24.55
N ASN A 93 12.95 -9.10 25.53
CA ASN A 93 13.24 -10.45 25.96
C ASN A 93 12.33 -11.43 25.23
N MET A 94 12.88 -12.53 24.72
CA MET A 94 12.11 -13.50 23.93
C MET A 94 10.99 -14.17 24.75
N ASN A 95 11.13 -14.21 26.08
CA ASN A 95 10.13 -14.78 26.98
C ASN A 95 9.11 -13.76 27.50
N GLU A 96 9.26 -12.47 27.16
CA GLU A 96 8.36 -11.38 27.55
C GLU A 96 8.09 -10.50 26.33
N LEU A 97 7.04 -10.83 25.57
CA LEU A 97 6.73 -10.21 24.28
C LEU A 97 5.73 -9.05 24.38
N ASP A 98 5.37 -8.59 25.58
CA ASP A 98 4.58 -7.37 25.74
C ASP A 98 5.40 -6.13 25.34
N PRO A 99 4.99 -5.38 24.29
CA PRO A 99 5.74 -4.21 23.85
C PRO A 99 5.84 -3.11 24.91
N SER A 100 4.96 -3.10 25.93
CA SER A 100 5.08 -2.17 27.07
C SER A 100 6.34 -2.39 27.91
N LYS A 101 6.97 -3.57 27.79
CA LYS A 101 8.19 -3.96 28.49
C LYS A 101 9.44 -3.79 27.64
N PHE A 102 9.31 -3.45 26.36
CA PHE A 102 10.44 -3.29 25.47
C PHE A 102 11.26 -2.05 25.85
N ILE A 103 12.59 -2.16 25.74
CA ILE A 103 13.49 -1.03 25.93
C ILE A 103 13.66 -0.34 24.59
N LEU A 104 13.12 0.88 24.46
CA LEU A 104 13.23 1.71 23.26
C LEU A 104 14.64 2.29 23.15
N ILE A 105 15.39 1.90 22.11
CA ILE A 105 16.76 2.36 21.87
C ILE A 105 16.75 3.71 21.13
N THR A 106 15.92 3.82 20.08
CA THR A 106 15.78 5.07 19.31
C THR A 106 14.79 6.03 19.97
N ASN A 107 13.71 5.51 20.56
CA ASN A 107 12.68 6.28 21.27
C ASN A 107 12.17 7.47 20.44
N MET A 108 11.69 7.19 19.23
CA MET A 108 11.35 8.22 18.24
C MET A 108 10.23 9.15 18.72
N LEU A 109 9.17 8.63 19.35
CA LEU A 109 8.10 9.46 19.91
C LEU A 109 8.58 10.35 21.05
N GLY A 110 9.39 9.81 21.96
CA GLY A 110 9.95 10.57 23.09
C GLY A 110 10.92 11.69 22.67
N ARG A 111 11.33 11.74 21.40
CA ARG A 111 12.14 12.82 20.80
C ARG A 111 11.31 13.79 19.95
N SER A 112 10.01 13.62 19.91
CA SER A 112 9.07 14.44 19.14
C SER A 112 8.10 15.17 20.06
N SER A 113 7.37 16.15 19.52
CA SER A 113 6.24 16.77 20.22
C SER A 113 4.94 15.95 20.10
N ILE A 114 4.95 14.86 19.33
CA ILE A 114 3.79 14.01 19.06
C ILE A 114 3.77 12.90 20.11
N GLN A 115 2.63 12.74 20.76
CA GLN A 115 2.34 11.60 21.63
C GLN A 115 1.57 10.52 20.86
N ARG A 116 1.55 9.30 21.40
CA ARG A 116 0.79 8.20 20.79
C ARG A 116 -0.69 8.56 20.67
N GLU A 117 -1.21 9.28 21.65
CA GLU A 117 -2.59 9.73 21.71
C GLU A 117 -2.88 10.84 20.69
N ASP A 118 -1.90 11.44 20.04
CA ASP A 118 -2.13 12.38 18.95
C ASP A 118 -2.37 11.68 17.60
N LEU A 119 -2.11 10.36 17.54
CA LEU A 119 -2.20 9.54 16.35
C LEU A 119 -3.49 8.71 16.33
N THR A 120 -3.99 8.44 15.13
CA THR A 120 -5.17 7.60 14.90
C THR A 120 -4.75 6.15 14.71
N PRO A 121 -5.26 5.19 15.50
CA PRO A 121 -4.98 3.78 15.28
C PRO A 121 -5.67 3.25 14.03
N ALA A 122 -5.04 2.25 13.41
CA ALA A 122 -5.66 1.44 12.38
C ALA A 122 -6.70 0.51 13.01
N GLU A 123 -7.90 0.48 12.44
CA GLU A 123 -8.98 -0.47 12.71
C GLU A 123 -9.05 -1.44 11.51
N GLU A 124 -9.19 -2.74 11.77
CA GLU A 124 -9.46 -3.68 10.67
C GLU A 124 -10.86 -3.40 10.10
N LEU A 125 -10.94 -3.33 8.77
CA LEU A 125 -12.20 -3.29 8.04
C LEU A 125 -12.21 -4.40 6.98
N ARG A 126 -13.31 -5.13 6.89
CA ARG A 126 -13.52 -6.18 5.90
C ARG A 126 -14.85 -5.99 5.19
N TRP A 127 -14.85 -6.25 3.90
CA TRP A 127 -16.04 -6.21 3.05
C TRP A 127 -15.93 -7.29 1.99
N THR A 128 -17.00 -7.43 1.22
CA THR A 128 -17.08 -8.41 0.13
C THR A 128 -17.06 -7.67 -1.19
N SER A 129 -16.22 -8.13 -2.12
CA SER A 129 -16.20 -7.63 -3.50
C SER A 129 -17.36 -8.19 -4.33
N GLU A 130 -17.49 -7.77 -5.59
CA GLU A 130 -18.62 -8.16 -6.47
C GLU A 130 -18.72 -9.66 -6.72
N ASP A 131 -17.61 -10.38 -6.64
CA ASP A 131 -17.51 -11.83 -6.88
C ASP A 131 -17.43 -12.65 -5.58
N ASP A 132 -17.98 -12.12 -4.49
CA ASP A 132 -17.95 -12.70 -3.14
C ASP A 132 -16.54 -12.83 -2.53
N THR A 133 -15.51 -12.26 -3.16
CA THR A 133 -14.14 -12.27 -2.61
C THR A 133 -14.08 -11.40 -1.34
N PRO A 134 -13.62 -11.94 -0.19
CA PRO A 134 -13.41 -11.13 1.01
C PRO A 134 -12.19 -10.23 0.82
N ILE A 135 -12.37 -8.94 1.07
CA ILE A 135 -11.34 -7.91 1.00
C ILE A 135 -11.10 -7.36 2.41
N HIS A 136 -9.83 -7.05 2.70
CA HIS A 136 -9.41 -6.40 3.92
C HIS A 136 -8.83 -5.02 3.61
N GLY A 137 -8.95 -4.10 4.55
CA GLY A 137 -8.28 -2.81 4.51
C GLY A 137 -8.15 -2.23 5.91
N TRP A 138 -7.21 -1.30 6.06
CA TRP A 138 -7.07 -0.54 7.29
C TRP A 138 -7.98 0.68 7.25
N PHE A 139 -8.74 0.87 8.31
CA PHE A 139 -9.61 2.02 8.48
C PHE A 139 -9.11 2.89 9.63
N TYR A 140 -8.97 4.18 9.37
CA TYR A 140 -8.54 5.16 10.36
C TYR A 140 -9.69 6.13 10.60
N ARG A 141 -10.29 6.02 11.78
CA ARG A 141 -11.37 6.91 12.22
C ARG A 141 -10.79 8.19 12.80
N ALA A 142 -10.99 9.32 12.12
CA ALA A 142 -10.54 10.59 12.66
C ALA A 142 -11.20 10.89 14.01
N ARG A 143 -10.43 11.41 14.96
CA ARG A 143 -10.94 11.81 16.29
C ARG A 143 -12.04 12.87 16.20
N ASN A 144 -11.88 13.82 15.29
CA ASN A 144 -12.83 14.90 15.02
C ASN A 144 -13.24 14.83 13.54
N PRO A 145 -14.17 13.92 13.17
CA PRO A 145 -14.47 13.67 11.77
C PRO A 145 -15.18 14.87 11.14
N ASN A 146 -14.70 15.31 9.97
CA ASN A 146 -15.26 16.42 9.19
C ASN A 146 -16.33 15.95 8.17
N GLY A 147 -16.65 14.65 8.17
CA GLY A 147 -17.60 14.02 7.26
C GLY A 147 -17.06 13.73 5.86
N LYS A 148 -15.74 13.83 5.65
CA LYS A 148 -15.04 13.50 4.40
C LYS A 148 -14.16 12.27 4.61
N THR A 149 -14.00 11.47 3.57
CA THR A 149 -13.18 10.25 3.59
C THR A 149 -12.13 10.32 2.50
N ILE A 150 -10.92 9.86 2.80
CA ILE A 150 -9.84 9.68 1.83
C ILE A 150 -9.53 8.19 1.68
N VAL A 151 -9.50 7.71 0.45
CA VAL A 151 -8.99 6.39 0.10
C VAL A 151 -7.55 6.55 -0.36
N THR A 152 -6.61 5.94 0.35
CA THR A 152 -5.20 5.87 -0.05
C THR A 152 -4.92 4.50 -0.61
N VAL A 153 -4.48 4.41 -1.86
CA VAL A 153 -4.21 3.12 -2.51
C VAL A 153 -2.70 2.90 -2.61
N HIS A 154 -2.22 1.77 -2.11
CA HIS A 154 -0.79 1.44 -2.15
C HIS A 154 -0.30 1.18 -3.58
N GLY A 155 1.01 1.33 -3.77
CA GLY A 155 1.70 0.96 -5.01
C GLY A 155 1.98 -0.54 -5.09
N GLY A 156 2.45 -1.02 -6.24
CA GLY A 156 2.73 -2.42 -6.47
C GLY A 156 2.35 -2.85 -7.89
N PRO A 157 1.44 -3.82 -8.07
CA PRO A 157 0.37 -4.19 -7.13
C PRO A 157 0.78 -5.21 -6.06
N THR A 158 1.95 -5.84 -6.18
CA THR A 158 2.42 -6.85 -5.24
C THR A 158 3.08 -6.23 -4.01
N GLY A 159 2.23 -5.77 -3.09
CA GLY A 159 2.57 -5.30 -1.75
C GLY A 159 1.30 -5.31 -0.91
N HIS A 160 1.34 -4.75 0.31
CA HIS A 160 0.13 -4.49 1.07
C HIS A 160 0.38 -3.31 2.02
N SER A 161 -0.70 -2.70 2.44
CA SER A 161 -0.73 -1.77 3.56
C SER A 161 -0.78 -2.54 4.88
N GLU A 162 0.11 -2.17 5.80
CA GLU A 162 0.23 -2.72 7.16
C GLU A 162 -0.39 -1.75 8.19
N ASP A 163 -0.62 -2.20 9.42
CA ASP A 163 -0.85 -1.30 10.57
C ASP A 163 0.46 -0.62 10.98
N ALA A 164 1.07 0.12 10.06
CA ALA A 164 2.29 0.89 10.26
C ALA A 164 1.99 2.39 10.26
N LEU A 165 2.75 3.16 11.02
CA LEU A 165 2.63 4.62 11.03
C LEU A 165 2.98 5.18 9.64
N ASP A 166 1.97 5.67 8.93
CA ASP A 166 2.12 6.47 7.71
C ASP A 166 1.79 7.94 8.01
N ALA A 167 2.78 8.81 7.85
CA ALA A 167 2.64 10.24 8.14
C ALA A 167 1.59 10.95 7.28
N LYS A 168 1.30 10.46 6.07
CA LYS A 168 0.28 11.00 5.17
C LYS A 168 -1.12 10.64 5.67
N ILE A 169 -1.33 9.39 6.09
CA ILE A 169 -2.59 8.96 6.74
C ILE A 169 -2.84 9.77 8.01
N GLN A 170 -1.83 9.89 8.88
CA GLN A 170 -1.94 10.66 10.12
C GLN A 170 -2.19 12.14 9.87
N TYR A 171 -1.59 12.71 8.82
CA TYR A 171 -1.88 14.08 8.40
C TYR A 171 -3.36 14.26 8.01
N PHE A 172 -3.94 13.38 7.20
CA PHE A 172 -5.36 13.45 6.86
C PHE A 172 -6.27 13.25 8.09
N CYS A 173 -5.93 12.30 8.96
CA CYS A 173 -6.66 12.11 10.22
C CYS A 173 -6.63 13.37 11.09
N SER A 174 -5.49 14.09 11.14
CA SER A 174 -5.35 15.34 11.89
C SER A 174 -6.22 16.49 11.34
N LEU A 175 -6.55 16.45 10.05
CA LEU A 175 -7.48 17.37 9.38
C LEU A 175 -8.95 16.94 9.50
N GLY A 176 -9.23 15.81 10.17
CA GLY A 176 -10.57 15.30 10.40
C GLY A 176 -11.08 14.33 9.32
N TYR A 177 -10.24 13.90 8.37
CA TYR A 177 -10.66 12.91 7.38
C TYR A 177 -10.60 11.51 7.96
N ASN A 178 -11.66 10.73 7.74
CA ASN A 178 -11.54 9.28 7.84
C ASN A 178 -10.66 8.79 6.69
N VAL A 179 -9.86 7.73 6.91
CA VAL A 179 -9.00 7.17 5.86
C VAL A 179 -9.26 5.68 5.68
N LEU A 180 -9.43 5.24 4.43
CA LEU A 180 -9.44 3.83 4.04
C LEU A 180 -8.15 3.52 3.29
N ASP A 181 -7.48 2.44 3.67
CA ASP A 181 -6.24 1.94 3.06
C ASP A 181 -6.43 0.45 2.67
N PRO A 182 -7.02 0.19 1.48
CA PRO A 182 -7.50 -1.13 1.10
C PRO A 182 -6.36 -2.03 0.60
N ASN A 183 -6.44 -3.31 0.95
CA ASN A 183 -5.60 -4.38 0.42
C ASN A 183 -6.40 -5.20 -0.60
N TYR A 184 -6.50 -4.67 -1.81
CA TYR A 184 -7.24 -5.25 -2.94
C TYR A 184 -6.59 -6.56 -3.43
N ARG A 185 -7.31 -7.37 -4.22
CA ARG A 185 -6.79 -8.62 -4.79
C ARG A 185 -5.50 -8.36 -5.55
N GLY A 186 -4.49 -9.22 -5.35
CA GLY A 186 -3.13 -8.91 -5.79
C GLY A 186 -2.17 -8.50 -4.67
N SER A 187 -2.72 -8.05 -3.53
CA SER A 187 -1.93 -7.71 -2.36
C SER A 187 -1.24 -8.92 -1.73
N THR A 188 -0.09 -8.71 -1.09
CA THR A 188 0.54 -9.74 -0.24
C THR A 188 -0.12 -9.81 1.14
N GLY A 189 0.25 -10.81 1.96
CA GLY A 189 -0.31 -10.98 3.31
C GLY A 189 -1.63 -11.74 3.42
N TYR A 190 -2.18 -12.26 2.31
CA TYR A 190 -3.42 -13.07 2.27
C TYR A 190 -3.22 -14.40 1.53
N GLY A 191 -1.96 -14.87 1.50
CA GLY A 191 -1.58 -16.08 0.77
C GLY A 191 -1.34 -15.85 -0.72
N VAL A 192 -0.62 -16.81 -1.32
CA VAL A 192 -0.28 -16.77 -2.75
C VAL A 192 -1.55 -16.73 -3.62
N ASN A 193 -2.58 -17.50 -3.29
CA ASN A 193 -3.79 -17.56 -4.11
C ASN A 193 -4.48 -16.20 -4.26
N PHE A 194 -4.60 -15.43 -3.17
CA PHE A 194 -5.17 -14.08 -3.22
C PHE A 194 -4.31 -13.11 -4.03
N ARG A 195 -2.98 -13.19 -3.87
CA ARG A 195 -2.02 -12.40 -4.65
C ARG A 195 -2.11 -12.69 -6.15
N GLU A 196 -2.37 -13.94 -6.55
CA GLU A 196 -2.47 -14.32 -7.96
C GLU A 196 -3.84 -13.97 -8.58
N LEU A 197 -4.86 -13.62 -7.77
CA LEU A 197 -6.21 -13.28 -8.29
C LEU A 197 -6.19 -12.11 -9.28
N ILE A 198 -5.30 -11.13 -9.08
CA ILE A 198 -5.18 -9.96 -9.97
C ILE A 198 -4.85 -10.37 -11.42
N LYS A 199 -4.18 -11.50 -11.63
CA LYS A 199 -3.79 -11.97 -12.97
C LYS A 199 -4.98 -12.53 -13.77
N LYS A 200 -6.07 -12.91 -13.11
CA LYS A 200 -7.26 -13.46 -13.79
C LYS A 200 -7.85 -12.45 -14.77
N ASP A 201 -8.07 -11.22 -14.31
CA ASP A 201 -8.65 -10.14 -15.13
C ASP A 201 -7.60 -9.13 -15.60
N GLY A 202 -6.40 -9.19 -15.02
CA GLY A 202 -5.33 -8.21 -15.15
C GLY A 202 -5.62 -6.89 -14.45
N TRP A 203 -4.65 -5.98 -14.52
CA TRP A 203 -4.73 -4.67 -13.89
C TRP A 203 -6.00 -3.90 -14.29
N GLY A 204 -6.65 -3.25 -13.32
CA GLY A 204 -7.83 -2.42 -13.57
C GLY A 204 -9.11 -3.20 -13.86
N GLY A 205 -9.10 -4.49 -13.55
CA GLY A 205 -10.28 -5.36 -13.52
C GLY A 205 -10.94 -5.32 -12.14
N LEU A 206 -11.15 -6.49 -11.52
CA LEU A 206 -11.83 -6.60 -10.24
C LEU A 206 -11.05 -6.04 -9.04
N ASP A 207 -9.74 -5.83 -9.18
CA ASP A 207 -8.92 -5.12 -8.17
C ASP A 207 -9.37 -3.67 -7.95
N LYS A 208 -9.79 -3.00 -9.02
CA LYS A 208 -10.42 -1.68 -8.95
C LYS A 208 -11.80 -1.78 -8.27
N ASP A 209 -12.56 -2.84 -8.52
CA ASP A 209 -13.89 -3.04 -7.93
C ASP A 209 -13.82 -3.45 -6.45
N ASP A 210 -12.74 -4.09 -6.01
CA ASP A 210 -12.46 -4.32 -4.57
C ASP A 210 -12.39 -2.99 -3.81
N ILE A 211 -11.82 -1.95 -4.43
CA ILE A 211 -11.76 -0.61 -3.82
C ILE A 211 -13.16 0.05 -3.85
N ARG A 212 -13.89 -0.06 -4.97
CA ARG A 212 -15.25 0.49 -5.10
C ARG A 212 -16.18 -0.06 -4.03
N THR A 213 -16.23 -1.38 -3.91
CA THR A 213 -17.12 -2.08 -2.97
C THR A 213 -16.78 -1.76 -1.51
N GLY A 214 -15.52 -1.46 -1.20
CA GLY A 214 -15.12 -0.98 0.12
C GLY A 214 -15.66 0.41 0.44
N ILE A 215 -15.65 1.31 -0.55
CA ILE A 215 -16.25 2.65 -0.43
C ILE A 215 -17.78 2.54 -0.27
N GLU A 216 -18.43 1.72 -1.09
CA GLU A 216 -19.87 1.46 -1.03
C GLU A 216 -20.26 0.90 0.34
N HIS A 217 -19.53 -0.10 0.83
CA HIS A 217 -19.72 -0.65 2.18
C HIS A 217 -19.63 0.43 3.27
N MET A 218 -18.65 1.34 3.18
CA MET A 218 -18.54 2.45 4.13
C MET A 218 -19.70 3.44 4.02
N ILE A 219 -20.22 3.70 2.81
CA ILE A 219 -21.38 4.58 2.59
C ILE A 219 -22.65 3.95 3.18
N GLU A 220 -22.90 2.67 2.89
CA GLU A 220 -24.06 1.91 3.38
C GLU A 220 -24.11 1.86 4.92
N ASN A 221 -22.94 1.79 5.56
CA ASN A 221 -22.82 1.76 7.02
C ASN A 221 -22.71 3.17 7.65
N GLY A 222 -22.87 4.24 6.87
CA GLY A 222 -22.83 5.62 7.37
C GLY A 222 -21.46 6.08 7.90
N ILE A 223 -20.38 5.41 7.47
CA ILE A 223 -18.98 5.73 7.82
C ILE A 223 -18.40 6.76 6.84
N ALA A 224 -18.74 6.63 5.56
CA ALA A 224 -18.45 7.59 4.50
C ALA A 224 -19.77 8.20 3.98
N PHE A 225 -19.68 9.30 3.24
CA PHE A 225 -20.85 10.00 2.72
C PHE A 225 -20.73 10.21 1.20
N PRO A 226 -21.84 10.04 0.44
CA PRO A 226 -21.83 10.27 -0.99
C PRO A 226 -21.30 11.66 -1.36
N ASN A 227 -20.51 11.73 -2.44
CA ASN A 227 -19.85 12.94 -2.94
C ASN A 227 -18.80 13.54 -1.99
N LYS A 228 -18.41 12.83 -0.92
CA LYS A 228 -17.40 13.29 0.07
C LYS A 228 -16.23 12.33 0.21
N VAL A 229 -15.95 11.55 -0.84
CA VAL A 229 -14.84 10.60 -0.88
C VAL A 229 -13.83 11.05 -1.93
N GLY A 230 -12.59 11.23 -1.48
CA GLY A 230 -11.43 11.48 -2.34
C GLY A 230 -10.53 10.25 -2.42
N ILE A 231 -9.79 10.09 -3.51
CA ILE A 231 -8.83 9.00 -3.69
C ILE A 231 -7.46 9.52 -4.10
N TYR A 232 -6.39 8.95 -3.55
CA TYR A 232 -5.04 9.17 -4.03
C TYR A 232 -4.20 7.90 -3.88
N GLY A 233 -3.08 7.85 -4.59
CA GLY A 233 -2.14 6.75 -4.48
C GLY A 233 -0.91 7.02 -5.35
N THR A 234 0.17 6.31 -5.06
CA THR A 234 1.42 6.42 -5.84
C THR A 234 1.60 5.20 -6.73
N SER A 235 2.16 5.38 -7.92
CA SER A 235 2.46 4.28 -8.85
C SER A 235 1.16 3.55 -9.23
N TYR A 236 1.06 2.25 -8.94
CA TYR A 236 -0.18 1.49 -9.13
C TYR A 236 -1.40 2.11 -8.42
N GLY A 237 -1.24 2.67 -7.21
CA GLY A 237 -2.31 3.39 -6.55
C GLY A 237 -2.70 4.69 -7.28
N GLY A 238 -1.76 5.29 -8.00
CA GLY A 238 -2.03 6.41 -8.91
C GLY A 238 -2.82 5.97 -10.14
N TYR A 239 -2.48 4.81 -10.71
CA TYR A 239 -3.27 4.18 -11.77
C TYR A 239 -4.70 3.84 -11.29
N MET A 240 -4.87 3.32 -10.07
CA MET A 240 -6.18 3.11 -9.46
C MET A 240 -6.94 4.41 -9.23
N SER A 241 -6.25 5.48 -8.81
CA SER A 241 -6.87 6.81 -8.68
C SER A 241 -7.39 7.33 -10.02
N TRP A 242 -6.65 7.09 -11.11
CA TRP A 242 -7.08 7.42 -12.47
C TRP A 242 -8.27 6.59 -12.94
N LEU A 243 -8.26 5.28 -12.71
CA LEU A 243 -9.40 4.41 -13.01
C LEU A 243 -10.64 4.87 -12.24
N ALA A 244 -10.50 5.14 -10.95
CA ALA A 244 -11.60 5.57 -10.11
C ALA A 244 -12.24 6.86 -10.61
N ILE A 245 -11.47 7.92 -10.89
CA ILE A 245 -12.04 9.20 -11.35
C ILE A 245 -12.64 9.17 -12.77
N THR A 246 -12.25 8.18 -13.58
CA THR A 246 -12.74 8.02 -14.97
C THR A 246 -13.87 7.01 -15.10
N GLN A 247 -14.04 6.10 -14.13
CA GLN A 247 -15.01 5.00 -14.23
C GLN A 247 -16.06 5.01 -13.12
N PHE A 248 -15.82 5.64 -11.97
CA PHE A 248 -16.79 5.70 -10.89
C PHE A 248 -17.61 6.98 -10.92
N PRO A 249 -18.88 6.90 -10.50
CA PRO A 249 -19.71 8.09 -10.40
C PRO A 249 -19.30 8.98 -9.20
N PRO A 250 -19.62 10.28 -9.23
CA PRO A 250 -19.19 11.25 -8.20
C PRO A 250 -19.63 10.95 -6.77
N ASP A 251 -20.73 10.22 -6.60
CA ASP A 251 -21.23 9.76 -5.31
C ASP A 251 -20.27 8.76 -4.66
N ILE A 252 -19.52 7.98 -5.45
CA ILE A 252 -18.45 7.09 -4.98
C ILE A 252 -17.11 7.82 -4.90
N ILE A 253 -16.71 8.59 -5.91
CA ILE A 253 -15.45 9.37 -5.92
C ILE A 253 -15.70 10.78 -6.47
N ALA A 254 -15.60 11.78 -5.59
CA ALA A 254 -15.77 13.19 -5.96
C ALA A 254 -14.45 13.87 -6.36
N ALA A 255 -13.31 13.36 -5.92
CA ALA A 255 -12.00 13.93 -6.25
C ALA A 255 -10.89 12.88 -6.29
N ALA A 256 -9.91 13.06 -7.18
CA ALA A 256 -8.74 12.18 -7.26
C ALA A 256 -7.43 12.94 -7.39
N ALA A 257 -6.39 12.43 -6.73
CA ALA A 257 -5.03 12.94 -6.82
C ALA A 257 -4.03 11.82 -7.18
N PRO A 258 -4.01 11.35 -8.45
CA PRO A 258 -3.04 10.34 -8.89
C PRO A 258 -1.60 10.86 -8.81
N ILE A 259 -0.71 10.07 -8.18
CA ILE A 259 0.71 10.40 -8.01
C ILE A 259 1.55 9.40 -8.81
N CYS A 260 2.30 9.86 -9.81
CA CYS A 260 3.17 8.99 -10.64
C CYS A 260 2.41 7.75 -11.17
N GLY A 261 1.14 7.91 -11.56
CA GLY A 261 0.26 6.81 -11.97
C GLY A 261 0.13 6.68 -13.48
N MET A 262 0.09 5.44 -13.97
CA MET A 262 -0.09 5.14 -15.39
C MET A 262 -1.46 5.62 -15.89
N THR A 263 -1.52 6.13 -17.12
CA THR A 263 -2.77 6.58 -17.76
C THR A 263 -3.03 5.92 -19.10
N ASP A 264 -1.97 5.63 -19.83
CA ASP A 264 -1.97 4.91 -21.10
C ASP A 264 -0.99 3.75 -20.95
N LEU A 265 -1.50 2.54 -20.82
CA LEU A 265 -0.67 1.36 -20.57
C LEU A 265 0.21 1.00 -21.76
N VAL A 266 -0.14 1.44 -22.98
CA VAL A 266 0.72 1.24 -24.16
C VAL A 266 1.89 2.20 -24.11
N VAL A 267 1.65 3.48 -23.84
CA VAL A 267 2.71 4.47 -23.64
C VAL A 267 3.60 4.08 -22.46
N ASP A 268 3.01 3.59 -21.37
CA ASP A 268 3.75 3.10 -20.21
C ASP A 268 4.67 1.93 -20.59
N TYR A 269 4.12 0.88 -21.22
CA TYR A 269 4.90 -0.27 -21.65
C TYR A 269 6.08 0.10 -22.57
N GLU A 270 5.87 1.00 -23.53
CA GLU A 270 6.90 1.38 -24.50
C GLU A 270 7.97 2.32 -23.89
N THR A 271 7.62 3.13 -22.89
CA THR A 271 8.52 4.14 -22.31
C THR A 271 9.11 3.76 -20.96
N THR A 272 8.53 2.79 -20.26
CA THR A 272 9.05 2.26 -18.99
C THR A 272 10.37 1.53 -19.20
N ARG A 273 11.03 1.20 -18.10
CA ARG A 273 12.25 0.40 -18.13
C ARG A 273 11.98 -0.99 -18.72
N PRO A 274 12.83 -1.49 -19.63
CA PRO A 274 12.62 -2.81 -20.26
C PRO A 274 12.48 -3.97 -19.26
N ASP A 275 13.12 -3.91 -18.09
CA ASP A 275 13.04 -4.96 -17.07
C ASP A 275 11.69 -5.03 -16.34
N LEU A 276 10.82 -4.02 -16.50
CA LEU A 276 9.47 -4.00 -15.94
C LEU A 276 8.39 -4.52 -16.90
N ARG A 277 8.68 -4.61 -18.20
CA ARG A 277 7.73 -5.09 -19.21
C ARG A 277 7.23 -6.52 -18.98
N PRO A 278 8.08 -7.49 -18.53
CA PRO A 278 7.58 -8.83 -18.22
C PRO A 278 6.51 -8.85 -17.14
N LEU A 279 6.57 -7.92 -16.17
CA LEU A 279 5.51 -7.79 -15.16
C LEU A 279 4.21 -7.32 -15.79
N SER A 280 4.24 -6.31 -16.66
CA SER A 280 3.06 -5.86 -17.40
C SER A 280 2.46 -6.97 -18.26
N GLU A 281 3.31 -7.75 -18.94
CA GLU A 281 2.88 -8.89 -19.76
C GLU A 281 2.25 -10.00 -18.92
N GLU A 282 2.87 -10.35 -17.80
CA GLU A 282 2.33 -11.35 -16.87
C GLU A 282 0.97 -10.91 -16.31
N MET A 283 0.82 -9.63 -16.00
CA MET A 283 -0.40 -9.11 -15.39
C MET A 283 -1.52 -8.89 -16.41
N LEU A 284 -1.20 -8.44 -17.62
CA LEU A 284 -2.18 -8.21 -18.67
C LEU A 284 -2.41 -9.44 -19.54
N GLY A 285 -1.58 -10.47 -19.46
CA GLY A 285 -1.68 -11.70 -20.27
C GLY A 285 -1.06 -11.55 -21.66
N GLY A 286 -0.12 -10.63 -21.84
CA GLY A 286 0.61 -10.39 -23.08
C GLY A 286 1.12 -8.95 -23.24
N SER A 287 1.90 -8.72 -24.29
CA SER A 287 2.35 -7.39 -24.71
C SER A 287 1.22 -6.59 -25.36
N PRO A 288 1.35 -5.26 -25.53
CA PRO A 288 0.35 -4.44 -26.25
C PRO A 288 0.04 -4.93 -27.67
N LYS A 289 0.98 -5.64 -28.31
CA LYS A 289 0.78 -6.20 -29.65
C LYS A 289 -0.04 -7.49 -29.62
N GLU A 290 0.05 -8.26 -28.55
CA GLU A 290 -0.62 -9.55 -28.41
C GLU A 290 -2.04 -9.38 -27.85
N VAL A 291 -2.24 -8.46 -26.90
CA VAL A 291 -3.53 -8.20 -26.26
C VAL A 291 -3.96 -6.72 -26.32
N PRO A 292 -4.01 -6.11 -27.51
CA PRO A 292 -4.25 -4.66 -27.67
C PRO A 292 -5.57 -4.18 -27.05
N GLU A 293 -6.63 -4.99 -27.15
CA GLU A 293 -7.94 -4.67 -26.59
C GLU A 293 -7.89 -4.53 -25.07
N LYS A 294 -7.13 -5.39 -24.39
CA LYS A 294 -6.99 -5.34 -22.93
C LYS A 294 -6.19 -4.11 -22.50
N TYR A 295 -5.11 -3.74 -23.20
CA TYR A 295 -4.42 -2.48 -22.92
C TYR A 295 -5.32 -1.26 -23.15
N GLN A 296 -6.17 -1.30 -24.18
CA GLN A 296 -7.13 -0.22 -24.46
C GLN A 296 -8.18 -0.11 -23.35
N GLU A 297 -8.82 -1.21 -22.97
CA GLU A 297 -9.84 -1.27 -21.91
C GLU A 297 -9.28 -0.86 -20.55
N ARG A 298 -8.05 -1.29 -20.23
CA ARG A 298 -7.41 -1.02 -18.95
C ARG A 298 -6.72 0.33 -18.87
N SER A 299 -6.73 1.16 -19.93
CA SER A 299 -6.08 2.48 -19.91
C SER A 299 -7.06 3.63 -19.57
N PRO A 300 -6.89 4.32 -18.42
CA PRO A 300 -7.74 5.44 -18.01
C PRO A 300 -7.88 6.55 -19.07
N ILE A 301 -6.85 6.78 -19.89
CA ILE A 301 -6.86 7.82 -20.93
C ILE A 301 -8.04 7.70 -21.91
N ASN A 302 -8.58 6.50 -22.09
CA ASN A 302 -9.71 6.23 -22.98
C ASN A 302 -11.07 6.61 -22.40
N TYR A 303 -11.12 6.94 -21.11
CA TYR A 303 -12.34 7.25 -20.37
C TYR A 303 -12.34 8.67 -19.76
N VAL A 304 -11.38 9.51 -20.12
CA VAL A 304 -11.20 10.87 -19.56
C VAL A 304 -12.43 11.76 -19.71
N GLN A 305 -13.19 11.61 -20.79
CA GLN A 305 -14.46 12.31 -21.02
C GLN A 305 -15.52 12.04 -19.94
N ASN A 306 -15.36 10.99 -19.14
CA ASN A 306 -16.26 10.63 -18.05
C ASN A 306 -15.91 11.33 -16.73
N VAL A 307 -14.77 12.01 -16.63
CA VAL A 307 -14.39 12.74 -15.41
C VAL A 307 -15.48 13.79 -15.09
N ARG A 308 -16.05 13.69 -13.89
CA ARG A 308 -17.03 14.64 -13.33
C ARG A 308 -16.53 15.32 -12.05
N GLY A 309 -15.62 14.67 -11.33
CA GLY A 309 -15.03 15.17 -10.09
C GLY A 309 -13.85 16.13 -10.31
N LYS A 310 -13.16 16.46 -9.22
CA LYS A 310 -11.93 17.27 -9.22
C LYS A 310 -10.71 16.39 -9.41
N LEU A 311 -9.70 16.90 -10.11
CA LEU A 311 -8.50 16.15 -10.46
C LEU A 311 -7.24 16.95 -10.19
N LEU A 312 -6.30 16.37 -9.44
CA LEU A 312 -4.95 16.88 -9.20
C LEU A 312 -3.90 15.88 -9.68
N ILE A 313 -3.19 16.19 -10.76
CA ILE A 313 -2.10 15.35 -11.27
C ILE A 313 -0.82 15.67 -10.51
N VAL A 314 -0.18 14.65 -9.91
CA VAL A 314 1.10 14.78 -9.22
C VAL A 314 2.17 13.93 -9.89
N GLN A 315 3.35 14.51 -10.19
CA GLN A 315 4.43 13.79 -10.88
C GLN A 315 5.83 14.25 -10.46
N GLY A 316 6.73 13.30 -10.22
CA GLY A 316 8.18 13.54 -10.25
C GLY A 316 8.71 13.53 -11.68
N LEU A 317 9.39 14.59 -12.13
CA LEU A 317 9.79 14.75 -13.54
C LEU A 317 11.00 13.90 -13.94
N ARG A 318 11.69 13.27 -12.98
CA ARG A 318 12.79 12.31 -13.22
C ARG A 318 12.34 10.86 -13.09
N ASP A 319 11.03 10.59 -13.10
CA ASP A 319 10.48 9.24 -12.97
C ASP A 319 10.92 8.34 -14.14
N PRO A 320 11.72 7.29 -13.88
CA PRO A 320 12.17 6.37 -14.91
C PRO A 320 11.15 5.26 -15.20
N ASN A 321 10.11 5.12 -14.36
CA ASN A 321 9.09 4.08 -14.47
C ASN A 321 7.87 4.63 -15.19
N VAL A 322 7.10 5.51 -14.53
CA VAL A 322 5.96 6.21 -15.14
C VAL A 322 6.45 7.53 -15.69
N THR A 323 6.94 7.49 -16.93
CA THR A 323 7.66 8.61 -17.51
C THR A 323 6.75 9.81 -17.79
N LYS A 324 7.35 10.99 -17.99
CA LYS A 324 6.64 12.21 -18.43
C LYS A 324 5.83 12.04 -19.72
N ALA A 325 6.05 10.98 -20.50
CA ALA A 325 5.26 10.66 -21.67
C ALA A 325 3.79 10.36 -21.32
N ASN A 326 3.53 9.66 -20.20
CA ASN A 326 2.18 9.43 -19.70
C ASN A 326 1.50 10.77 -19.36
N VAL A 327 2.20 11.65 -18.63
CA VAL A 327 1.67 12.98 -18.27
C VAL A 327 1.37 13.83 -19.51
N ALA A 328 2.28 13.89 -20.48
CA ALA A 328 2.05 14.64 -21.71
C ALA A 328 0.85 14.08 -22.52
N ALA A 329 0.68 12.76 -22.55
CA ALA A 329 -0.43 12.12 -23.25
C ALA A 329 -1.78 12.44 -22.59
N ILE A 330 -1.86 12.32 -21.26
CA ILE A 330 -3.10 12.59 -20.52
C ILE A 330 -3.47 14.08 -20.54
N GLU A 331 -2.51 15.00 -20.40
CA GLU A 331 -2.77 16.45 -20.49
C GLU A 331 -3.40 16.82 -21.83
N LYS A 332 -2.84 16.33 -22.93
CA LYS A 332 -3.40 16.53 -24.28
C LYS A 332 -4.82 15.99 -24.37
N ARG A 333 -5.10 14.82 -23.78
CA ARG A 333 -6.44 14.20 -23.80
C ARG A 333 -7.43 15.01 -22.97
N LEU A 334 -7.03 15.51 -21.79
CA LEU A 334 -7.84 16.35 -20.92
C LEU A 334 -8.21 17.67 -21.61
N GLU A 335 -7.24 18.33 -22.25
CA GLU A 335 -7.44 19.57 -23.02
C GLU A 335 -8.44 19.38 -24.16
N LEU A 336 -8.30 18.30 -24.95
CA LEU A 336 -9.21 17.99 -26.06
C LEU A 336 -10.66 17.76 -25.58
N ASN A 337 -10.83 17.20 -24.38
CA ASN A 337 -12.14 16.96 -23.76
C ASN A 337 -12.61 18.11 -22.86
N LYS A 338 -11.83 19.20 -22.77
CA LYS A 338 -12.11 20.38 -21.92
C LYS A 338 -12.29 20.04 -20.44
N ILE A 339 -11.61 19.00 -19.96
CA ILE A 339 -11.63 18.61 -18.54
C ILE A 339 -10.64 19.50 -17.77
N GLN A 340 -11.11 20.11 -16.69
CA GLN A 340 -10.28 20.94 -15.82
C GLN A 340 -9.48 20.05 -14.86
N TYR A 341 -8.21 20.37 -14.66
CA TYR A 341 -7.34 19.69 -13.73
C TYR A 341 -6.34 20.66 -13.11
N GLU A 342 -5.85 20.31 -11.94
CA GLU A 342 -4.70 20.95 -11.32
C GLU A 342 -3.46 20.06 -11.47
N LYS A 343 -2.28 20.66 -11.43
CA LYS A 343 -1.01 19.95 -11.61
C LYS A 343 0.03 20.38 -10.58
N LEU A 344 0.69 19.40 -9.97
CA LEU A 344 1.83 19.59 -9.08
C LEU A 344 2.99 18.71 -9.57
N VAL A 345 4.08 19.33 -10.01
CA VAL A 345 5.27 18.61 -10.49
C VAL A 345 6.50 18.94 -9.65
N PHE A 346 7.38 17.97 -9.51
CA PHE A 346 8.65 18.10 -8.80
C PHE A 346 9.81 17.75 -9.73
N ASP A 347 10.70 18.71 -9.98
CA ASP A 347 11.81 18.58 -10.94
C ASP A 347 13.00 17.77 -10.39
N ASP A 348 13.06 17.59 -9.07
CA ASP A 348 14.10 16.86 -8.34
C ASP A 348 13.64 15.51 -7.77
N GLU A 349 12.44 15.06 -8.14
CA GLU A 349 11.85 13.76 -7.75
C GLU A 349 11.74 12.79 -8.94
N GLY A 350 11.76 11.49 -8.61
CA GLY A 350 11.62 10.38 -9.54
C GLY A 350 10.26 9.68 -9.43
N HIS A 351 10.30 8.36 -9.24
CA HIS A 351 9.09 7.55 -9.05
C HIS A 351 8.57 7.66 -7.61
N GLY A 352 7.68 8.62 -7.39
CA GLY A 352 7.18 9.00 -6.06
C GLY A 352 7.86 10.27 -5.52
N ILE A 353 7.28 10.83 -4.45
CA ILE A 353 7.73 12.07 -3.81
C ILE A 353 8.29 11.72 -2.44
N LEU A 354 9.62 11.81 -2.28
CA LEU A 354 10.31 11.26 -1.11
C LEU A 354 11.11 12.29 -0.32
N ARG A 355 11.59 13.38 -0.96
CA ARG A 355 12.36 14.40 -0.26
C ARG A 355 11.45 15.10 0.73
N GLU A 356 11.91 15.27 1.97
CA GLU A 356 11.09 15.82 3.07
C GLU A 356 10.39 17.14 2.71
N LYS A 357 11.12 18.08 2.08
CA LYS A 357 10.55 19.36 1.60
C LYS A 357 9.40 19.15 0.61
N ASN A 358 9.53 18.20 -0.30
CA ASN A 358 8.55 17.92 -1.32
C ASN A 358 7.36 17.14 -0.75
N VAL A 359 7.60 16.21 0.18
CA VAL A 359 6.54 15.52 0.94
C VAL A 359 5.69 16.55 1.70
N LYS A 360 6.31 17.52 2.38
CA LYS A 360 5.58 18.60 3.06
C LYS A 360 4.75 19.42 2.09
N THR A 361 5.33 19.78 0.94
CA THR A 361 4.63 20.53 -0.12
C THR A 361 3.44 19.76 -0.67
N LEU A 362 3.64 18.46 -0.94
CA LEU A 362 2.61 17.54 -1.39
C LEU A 362 1.46 17.43 -0.38
N LEU A 363 1.75 17.19 0.90
CA LEU A 363 0.73 17.05 1.94
C LEU A 363 -0.11 18.31 2.11
N ILE A 364 0.51 19.48 2.17
CA ILE A 364 -0.20 20.77 2.24
C ILE A 364 -1.11 20.91 1.01
N ARG A 365 -0.61 20.59 -0.19
CA ARG A 365 -1.36 20.73 -1.43
C ARG A 365 -2.53 19.75 -1.52
N LEU A 366 -2.34 18.49 -1.10
CA LEU A 366 -3.37 17.46 -1.06
C LEU A 366 -4.47 17.83 -0.04
N GLY A 367 -4.10 18.30 1.15
CA GLY A 367 -5.06 18.77 2.15
C GLY A 367 -5.94 19.90 1.61
N ALA A 368 -5.34 20.93 1.00
CA ALA A 368 -6.09 22.02 0.38
C ALA A 368 -6.96 21.58 -0.81
N PHE A 369 -6.45 20.63 -1.62
CA PHE A 369 -7.21 20.06 -2.74
C PHE A 369 -8.48 19.37 -2.26
N PHE A 370 -8.35 18.41 -1.34
CA PHE A 370 -9.49 17.64 -0.86
C PHE A 370 -10.43 18.44 0.02
N ASP A 371 -9.96 19.50 0.68
CA ASP A 371 -10.85 20.38 1.46
C ASP A 371 -11.83 21.15 0.57
N THR A 372 -11.37 21.59 -0.61
CA THR A 372 -12.22 22.33 -1.55
C THR A 372 -12.98 21.44 -2.53
N SER A 373 -12.62 20.16 -2.63
CA SER A 373 -13.16 19.24 -3.63
C SER A 373 -14.22 18.26 -3.10
N LEU A 374 -14.31 18.10 -1.77
CA LEU A 374 -15.24 17.23 -1.03
C LEU A 374 -16.03 18.08 -0.04
#